data_AF-A0A1X6NSU8-F1
#
_entry.id   AF-A0A1X6NSU8-F1
#
_cell.length_a   1.000
_cell.length_b   1.000
_cell.length_c   1.000
_cell.angle_alpha   90.00
_cell.angle_beta   90.00
_cell.angle_gamma   90.00
#
_symmetry.space_group_name_H-M   'P 1'
#
loop_
_entity.id
_entity.type
_entity.pdbx_description
1 polymer ?
#
loop_
_entity_poly.entity_id
_entity_poly.type
_entity_poly.pdbx_seq_one_letter_code
_entity_poly.pdbx_strand_id
1 'polypeptide(L)'
;MRGDRDRFVYVDEVDCIGCTHCAATARHTFFIDDEWGRARAFRQDGDDPETVAEAIDTCPVNCIYYVSFDDLVTLEREREGQIINNAARLVGGDGVSEGPRGTSEADVMRTGGIRCEDCPGRGCAECPLYGVGRNPEYLRKVEARASRQAARTRRNEEGGERGASVSL
;
A
#
# COMPACT_ATOMS: atom_id res chain seq x y z
N MET A 1 -4.23 4.61 -32.40
CA MET A 1 -3.47 4.88 -31.17
C MET A 1 -4.41 5.62 -30.22
N ARG A 2 -5.09 4.92 -29.31
CA ARG A 2 -5.84 5.56 -28.22
C ARG A 2 -4.79 5.92 -27.18
N GLY A 3 -4.59 7.21 -26.95
CA GLY A 3 -3.54 7.74 -26.08
C GLY A 3 -3.77 7.33 -24.63
N ASP A 4 -2.66 7.21 -23.90
CA ASP A 4 -2.49 6.97 -22.47
C ASP A 4 -3.17 8.03 -21.56
N ARG A 5 -4.47 8.32 -21.78
CA ARG A 5 -5.24 9.33 -21.05
C ARG A 5 -5.91 8.80 -19.79
N ASP A 6 -5.69 7.53 -19.46
CA ASP A 6 -6.31 6.86 -18.32
C ASP A 6 -5.33 6.65 -17.14
N ARG A 7 -4.12 7.22 -17.23
CA ARG A 7 -3.13 7.17 -16.14
C ARG A 7 -2.95 8.55 -15.53
N PHE A 8 -3.40 8.71 -14.30
CA PHE A 8 -3.20 9.91 -13.51
C PHE A 8 -2.03 9.72 -12.56
N VAL A 9 -1.40 10.81 -12.17
CA VAL A 9 -0.24 10.80 -11.28
C VAL A 9 -0.66 11.29 -9.91
N TYR A 10 -0.28 10.52 -8.89
CA TYR A 10 -0.51 10.83 -7.49
C TYR A 10 0.80 10.80 -6.72
N VAL A 11 0.96 11.69 -5.74
CA VAL A 11 2.13 11.72 -4.85
C VAL A 11 1.66 11.43 -3.43
N ASP A 12 2.26 10.43 -2.79
CA ASP A 12 2.00 10.12 -1.40
C ASP A 12 2.81 11.05 -0.49
N GLU A 13 2.11 12.00 0.16
CA GLU A 13 2.70 13.00 1.03
C GLU A 13 3.24 12.44 2.36
N VAL A 14 2.76 11.27 2.79
CA VAL A 14 3.20 10.61 4.03
C VAL A 14 4.58 9.99 3.83
N ASP A 15 4.77 9.33 2.70
CA ASP A 15 6.02 8.67 2.34
C ASP A 15 7.05 9.65 1.78
N CYS A 16 6.59 10.69 1.07
CA CYS A 16 7.46 11.70 0.48
C CYS A 16 8.37 12.33 1.54
N ILE A 17 9.66 12.45 1.22
CA ILE A 17 10.67 13.07 2.10
C ILE A 17 11.02 14.51 1.70
N GLY A 18 10.41 15.04 0.64
CA GLY A 18 10.72 16.39 0.16
C GLY A 18 12.08 16.50 -0.54
N CYS A 19 12.53 15.47 -1.27
CA CYS A 19 13.82 15.49 -1.98
C CYS A 19 13.89 16.46 -3.18
N THR A 20 12.77 17.10 -3.53
CA THR A 20 12.61 18.12 -4.60
C THR A 20 12.95 17.72 -6.03
N HIS A 21 13.43 16.50 -6.25
CA HIS A 21 13.90 16.07 -7.56
C HIS A 21 12.78 16.01 -8.62
N CYS A 22 11.59 15.52 -8.25
CA CYS A 22 10.42 15.51 -9.14
C CYS A 22 10.00 16.92 -9.60
N ALA A 23 10.03 17.89 -8.70
CA ALA A 23 9.74 19.29 -9.02
C ALA A 23 10.84 19.93 -9.88
N ALA A 24 12.07 19.42 -9.88
CA ALA A 24 13.14 19.90 -10.75
C ALA A 24 13.03 19.33 -12.17
N THR A 25 12.67 18.05 -12.30
CA THR A 25 12.53 17.34 -13.58
C THR A 25 11.23 17.73 -14.30
N ALA A 26 10.09 17.63 -13.61
CA ALA A 26 8.75 17.88 -14.17
C ALA A 26 8.08 19.06 -13.46
N ARG A 27 8.60 20.26 -13.74
CA ARG A 27 8.22 21.56 -13.12
C ARG A 27 6.77 21.97 -13.38
N HIS A 28 6.15 21.46 -14.45
CA HIS A 28 4.78 21.81 -14.81
C HIS A 28 3.76 20.82 -14.27
N THR A 29 4.21 19.69 -13.73
CA THR A 29 3.39 18.60 -13.17
C THR A 29 3.44 18.59 -11.64
N PHE A 30 4.63 18.74 -11.06
CA PHE A 30 4.86 18.68 -9.62
C PHE A 30 5.31 20.01 -9.04
N PHE A 31 4.93 20.26 -7.79
CA PHE A 31 5.44 21.35 -6.99
C PHE A 31 5.76 20.87 -5.56
N ILE A 32 6.52 21.67 -4.82
CA ILE A 32 6.76 21.42 -3.40
C ILE A 32 5.85 22.32 -2.59
N ASP A 33 5.09 21.70 -1.69
CA ASP A 33 4.25 22.37 -0.71
C ASP A 33 5.10 22.96 0.41
N ASP A 34 4.91 24.25 0.70
CA ASP A 34 5.70 25.00 1.68
C ASP A 34 5.34 24.66 3.15
N GLU A 35 4.15 24.13 3.43
CA GLU A 35 3.73 23.86 4.82
C GLU A 35 4.47 22.65 5.40
N TRP A 36 4.62 21.60 4.59
CA TRP A 36 5.21 20.33 5.02
C TRP A 36 6.51 19.98 4.31
N GLY A 37 6.88 20.75 3.27
CA GLY A 37 8.05 20.46 2.43
C GLY A 37 7.86 19.15 1.67
N ARG A 38 6.68 18.92 1.08
CA ARG A 38 6.31 17.66 0.39
C ARG A 38 5.97 17.91 -1.06
N ALA A 39 6.27 16.94 -1.91
CA ALA A 39 5.92 17.04 -3.32
C ALA A 39 4.43 16.76 -3.53
N ARG A 40 3.80 17.49 -4.47
CA ARG A 40 2.40 17.32 -4.86
C ARG A 40 2.26 17.45 -6.36
N ALA A 41 1.37 16.66 -6.95
CA ALA A 41 0.99 16.78 -8.36
C ALA A 41 -0.16 17.79 -8.49
N PHE A 42 0.08 18.93 -9.13
CA PHE A 42 -0.96 19.96 -9.33
C PHE A 42 -1.60 19.91 -10.71
N ARG A 43 -0.89 19.33 -11.68
CA ARG A 43 -1.30 19.28 -13.08
C ARG A 43 -0.95 17.93 -13.67
N GLN A 44 -1.96 17.26 -14.20
CA GLN A 44 -1.84 15.93 -14.79
C GLN A 44 -1.31 15.99 -16.24
N ASP A 45 -1.60 17.08 -16.96
CA ASP A 45 -1.10 17.39 -18.31
C ASP A 45 -0.08 18.54 -18.27
N GLY A 46 0.84 18.50 -17.32
CA GLY A 46 1.87 19.53 -17.13
C GLY A 46 3.03 19.39 -18.10
N ASP A 47 3.65 18.22 -18.08
CA ASP A 47 4.84 17.85 -18.85
C ASP A 47 4.56 16.62 -19.75
N ASP A 48 5.48 16.33 -20.67
CA ASP A 48 5.43 15.11 -21.47
C ASP A 48 5.46 13.85 -20.59
N PRO A 49 4.75 12.78 -20.98
CA PRO A 49 4.67 11.55 -20.18
C PRO A 49 6.03 10.87 -19.96
N GLU A 50 7.01 11.08 -20.86
CA GLU A 50 8.38 10.61 -20.70
C GLU A 50 9.10 11.34 -19.55
N THR A 51 8.93 12.66 -19.44
CA THR A 51 9.50 13.47 -18.36
C THR A 51 8.88 13.10 -17.01
N VAL A 52 7.58 12.81 -17.00
CA VAL A 52 6.89 12.37 -15.78
C VAL A 52 7.36 10.97 -15.37
N ALA A 53 7.57 10.05 -16.31
CA ALA A 53 8.15 8.74 -16.03
C ALA A 53 9.58 8.87 -15.46
N GLU A 54 10.41 9.76 -16.01
CA GLU A 54 11.75 10.05 -15.46
C GLU A 54 11.68 10.58 -14.02
N ALA A 55 10.76 11.50 -13.74
CA ALA A 55 10.54 12.03 -12.39
C ALA A 55 10.10 10.94 -11.39
N ILE A 56 9.35 9.93 -11.85
CA ILE A 56 8.94 8.77 -11.05
C ILE A 56 10.14 7.86 -10.77
N ASP A 57 10.89 7.47 -11.80
CA ASP A 57 12.02 6.53 -11.71
C ASP A 57 13.18 7.07 -10.86
N THR A 58 13.30 8.39 -10.79
CA THR A 58 14.38 9.06 -10.05
C THR A 58 14.02 9.34 -8.58
N CYS A 59 12.79 9.01 -8.15
CA CYS A 59 12.36 9.24 -6.78
C CYS A 59 13.05 8.28 -5.79
N PRO A 60 13.83 8.76 -4.80
CA PRO A 60 14.62 7.90 -3.91
C PRO A 60 13.78 7.04 -2.96
N VAL A 61 12.51 7.39 -2.76
CA VAL A 61 11.55 6.67 -1.89
C VAL A 61 10.35 6.14 -2.68
N ASN A 62 10.36 6.25 -4.02
CA ASN A 62 9.29 5.83 -4.91
C ASN A 62 7.89 6.32 -4.49
N CYS A 63 7.76 7.58 -4.03
CA CYS A 63 6.50 8.11 -3.49
C CYS A 63 5.52 8.64 -4.55
N ILE A 64 5.73 8.36 -5.84
CA ILE A 64 4.92 8.87 -6.96
C ILE A 64 4.35 7.68 -7.72
N TYR A 65 3.04 7.68 -7.95
CA TYR A 65 2.32 6.53 -8.51
C TYR A 65 1.42 6.93 -9.66
N TYR A 66 1.28 6.03 -10.63
CA TYR A 66 0.19 6.08 -11.59
C TYR A 66 -1.06 5.43 -11.00
N VAL A 67 -2.19 6.12 -11.05
CA VAL A 67 -3.47 5.69 -10.50
C VAL A 67 -4.59 5.92 -11.50
N SER A 68 -5.70 5.20 -11.31
CA SER A 68 -6.94 5.45 -12.06
C SER A 68 -7.61 6.74 -11.58
N PHE A 69 -8.55 7.27 -12.37
CA PHE A 69 -9.29 8.48 -11.98
C PHE A 69 -10.10 8.28 -10.68
N ASP A 70 -10.78 7.15 -10.53
CA ASP A 70 -11.58 6.84 -9.33
C ASP A 70 -10.69 6.73 -8.09
N ASP A 71 -9.51 6.13 -8.23
CA ASP A 71 -8.53 6.05 -7.14
C ASP A 71 -7.95 7.42 -6.80
N LEU A 72 -7.63 8.25 -7.80
CA LEU A 72 -7.14 9.61 -7.59
C LEU A 72 -8.13 10.45 -6.77
N VAL A 73 -9.42 10.40 -7.13
CA VAL A 73 -10.47 11.13 -6.40
C VAL A 73 -10.59 10.63 -4.97
N THR A 74 -10.44 9.33 -4.75
CA THR A 74 -10.47 8.73 -3.41
C THR A 74 -9.27 9.18 -2.58
N LEU A 75 -8.06 9.09 -3.15
CA LEU A 75 -6.81 9.45 -2.49
C LEU A 75 -6.76 10.94 -2.12
N GLU A 76 -7.18 11.84 -3.01
CA GLU A 76 -7.22 13.28 -2.73
C GLU A 76 -8.23 13.64 -1.64
N ARG A 77 -9.37 12.95 -1.57
CA ARG A 77 -10.34 13.12 -0.47
C ARG A 77 -9.78 12.63 0.86
N GLU A 78 -9.10 11.50 0.85
CA GLU A 78 -8.53 10.92 2.07
C GLU A 78 -7.33 11.73 2.59
N ARG A 79 -6.55 12.34 1.69
CA ARG A 79 -5.43 13.22 2.01
C ARG A 79 -5.80 14.36 2.95
N GLU A 80 -7.00 14.95 2.81
CA GLU A 80 -7.48 16.02 3.70
C GLU A 80 -7.51 15.60 5.19
N GLY A 81 -7.63 14.30 5.47
CA GLY A 81 -7.61 13.75 6.82
C GLY A 81 -6.25 13.21 7.29
N GLN A 82 -5.22 13.21 6.43
CA GLN A 82 -3.92 12.67 6.77
C GLN A 82 -3.11 13.65 7.62
N ILE A 83 -2.66 13.19 8.79
CA ILE A 83 -1.82 13.98 9.70
C ILE A 83 -0.36 13.65 9.39
N ILE A 84 0.33 14.56 8.71
CA ILE A 84 1.77 14.42 8.42
C ILE A 84 2.57 14.73 9.68
N ASN A 85 2.97 13.69 10.42
CA ASN A 85 3.77 13.85 11.63
C ASN A 85 5.27 13.87 11.32
N ASN A 86 5.80 15.05 11.01
CA ASN A 86 7.24 15.28 10.81
C ASN A 86 8.10 14.81 11.99
N ALA A 87 7.58 14.82 13.22
CA ALA A 87 8.30 14.42 14.43
C ALA A 87 8.41 12.89 14.59
N ALA A 88 7.40 12.13 14.15
CA ALA A 88 7.43 10.66 14.22
C ALA A 88 8.59 10.06 13.43
N ARG A 89 9.00 10.70 12.31
CA ARG A 89 10.12 10.25 11.48
C ARG A 89 11.49 10.51 12.13
N LEU A 90 11.61 11.57 12.94
CA LEU A 90 12.84 11.91 13.66
C LEU A 90 13.00 11.14 14.98
N VAL A 91 11.90 10.67 15.55
CA VAL A 91 11.87 9.99 16.86
C VAL A 91 11.32 8.57 16.70
N GLY A 92 11.82 7.81 15.72
CA GLY A 92 11.60 6.35 15.60
C GLY A 92 10.18 5.86 15.84
N GLY A 93 9.16 6.69 15.55
CA GLY A 93 7.78 6.38 15.85
C GLY A 93 7.26 5.44 14.79
N ASP A 94 6.80 4.26 15.21
CA ASP A 94 6.15 3.27 14.36
C ASP A 94 4.82 3.83 13.81
N GLY A 95 4.90 4.73 12.83
CA GLY A 95 3.75 5.32 12.14
C GLY A 95 3.08 4.38 11.14
N VAL A 96 3.29 3.07 11.26
CA VAL A 96 2.66 2.08 10.38
C VAL A 96 1.36 1.66 11.04
N SER A 97 0.27 2.27 10.59
CA SER A 97 -1.10 1.86 10.91
C SER A 97 -1.23 0.35 10.70
N GLU A 98 -1.44 -0.42 11.76
CA GLU A 98 -1.82 -1.84 11.71
C GLU A 98 -3.23 -1.96 11.11
N GLY A 99 -3.34 -1.74 9.80
CA GLY A 99 -4.57 -1.83 9.03
C GLY A 99 -4.74 -3.20 8.36
N PRO A 100 -5.97 -3.66 8.12
CA PRO A 100 -6.22 -4.86 7.33
C PRO A 100 -5.64 -4.69 5.92
N ARG A 101 -5.02 -5.75 5.38
CA ARG A 101 -4.39 -5.73 4.04
C ARG A 101 -5.38 -5.27 2.98
N GLY A 102 -5.12 -4.09 2.42
CA GLY A 102 -5.91 -3.51 1.34
C GLY A 102 -6.00 -4.40 0.11
N THR A 103 -7.15 -4.34 -0.57
CA THR A 103 -7.39 -5.09 -1.82
C THR A 103 -7.29 -4.22 -3.06
N SER A 104 -7.49 -2.90 -2.93
CA SER A 104 -7.24 -1.91 -3.99
C SER A 104 -5.90 -1.18 -3.78
N GLU A 105 -5.40 -0.49 -4.80
CA GLU A 105 -4.18 0.32 -4.70
C GLU A 105 -4.31 1.40 -3.62
N ALA A 106 -5.46 2.08 -3.57
CA ALA A 106 -5.76 3.05 -2.52
C ALA A 106 -5.79 2.41 -1.11
N ASP A 107 -6.34 1.20 -0.97
CA ASP A 107 -6.35 0.51 0.32
C ASP A 107 -4.93 0.10 0.78
N VAL A 108 -4.06 -0.27 -0.16
CA VAL A 108 -2.67 -0.68 0.12
C VAL A 108 -1.84 0.52 0.58
N MET A 109 -2.02 1.68 -0.05
CA MET A 109 -1.41 2.96 0.37
C MET A 109 -1.87 3.35 1.78
N ARG A 110 -3.18 3.21 2.08
CA ARG A 110 -3.73 3.52 3.41
C ARG A 110 -3.18 2.63 4.53
N THR A 111 -2.97 1.35 4.28
CA THR A 111 -2.71 0.35 5.34
C THR A 111 -1.24 0.03 5.55
N GLY A 112 -0.32 0.71 4.84
CA GLY A 112 1.10 0.39 4.88
C GLY A 112 1.37 -1.07 4.49
N GLY A 113 0.46 -1.66 3.71
CA GLY A 113 0.56 -3.04 3.27
C GLY A 113 1.71 -3.18 2.28
N ILE A 114 2.50 -4.25 2.39
CA ILE A 114 3.54 -4.53 1.40
C ILE A 114 2.91 -4.70 0.02
N ARG A 115 3.34 -3.86 -0.93
CA ARG A 115 2.94 -3.91 -2.34
C ARG A 115 3.37 -5.21 -3.00
N CYS A 116 2.68 -5.62 -4.06
CA CYS A 116 3.04 -6.84 -4.79
C CYS A 116 4.50 -6.80 -5.30
N GLU A 117 5.00 -5.61 -5.60
CA GLU A 117 6.34 -5.32 -6.11
C GLU A 117 7.43 -5.49 -5.04
N ASP A 118 7.09 -5.23 -3.77
CA ASP A 118 8.01 -5.30 -2.61
C ASP A 118 7.86 -6.60 -1.80
N CYS A 119 7.19 -7.63 -2.33
CA CYS A 119 6.74 -8.79 -1.57
C CYS A 119 7.83 -9.88 -1.42
N PRO A 120 8.50 -10.02 -0.25
CA PRO A 120 9.63 -10.94 -0.05
C PRO A 120 9.16 -12.31 0.48
N GLY A 121 8.00 -12.80 0.03
CA GLY A 121 7.45 -14.10 0.45
C GLY A 121 6.15 -14.06 1.27
N ARG A 122 5.29 -13.05 1.08
CA ARG A 122 4.03 -12.94 1.86
C ARG A 122 2.84 -13.73 1.30
N GLY A 123 2.87 -14.17 0.04
CA GLY A 123 1.90 -15.11 -0.56
C GLY A 123 0.45 -14.60 -0.51
N CYS A 124 0.05 -13.75 -1.47
CA CYS A 124 -1.32 -13.27 -1.63
C CYS A 124 -2.21 -14.29 -2.35
N ALA A 125 -3.51 -14.26 -2.02
CA ALA A 125 -4.52 -15.12 -2.66
C ALA A 125 -4.65 -14.79 -4.15
N GLU A 126 -4.71 -13.50 -4.48
CA GLU A 126 -4.77 -13.00 -5.85
C GLU A 126 -3.40 -12.50 -6.27
N CYS A 127 -2.46 -13.44 -6.44
CA CYS A 127 -1.12 -13.08 -6.91
C CYS A 127 -1.16 -12.89 -8.44
N PRO A 128 -0.87 -11.68 -8.97
CA PRO A 128 -0.89 -11.45 -10.42
C PRO A 128 0.12 -12.32 -11.19
N LEU A 129 1.17 -12.81 -10.51
CA LEU A 129 2.19 -13.69 -11.10
C LEU A 129 1.74 -15.16 -11.27
N TYR A 130 0.88 -15.67 -10.38
CA TYR A 130 0.45 -17.09 -10.36
C TYR A 130 -1.05 -17.26 -10.66
N GLY A 131 -1.83 -16.18 -10.60
CA GLY A 131 -3.28 -16.17 -10.62
C GLY A 131 -3.90 -16.48 -9.25
N VAL A 132 -5.24 -16.45 -9.20
CA VAL A 132 -6.01 -16.63 -7.97
C VAL A 132 -5.79 -18.02 -7.36
N GLY A 133 -5.32 -18.06 -6.11
CA GLY A 133 -5.14 -19.25 -5.28
C GLY A 133 -3.92 -20.11 -5.63
N ARG A 134 -3.10 -19.73 -6.61
CA ARG A 134 -2.02 -20.58 -7.14
C ARG A 134 -0.62 -20.24 -6.62
N ASN A 135 -0.47 -19.19 -5.81
CA ASN A 135 0.83 -18.82 -5.26
C ASN A 135 1.32 -19.90 -4.25
N PRO A 136 2.54 -20.42 -4.39
CA PRO A 136 3.09 -21.45 -3.48
C PRO A 136 3.14 -21.04 -2.01
N GLU A 137 3.52 -19.79 -1.71
CA GLU A 137 3.55 -19.26 -0.34
C GLU A 137 2.15 -19.03 0.23
N TYR A 138 1.17 -18.73 -0.64
CA TYR A 138 -0.24 -18.65 -0.22
C TYR A 138 -0.76 -20.02 0.22
N LEU A 139 -0.55 -21.06 -0.60
CA LEU A 139 -0.98 -22.42 -0.29
C LEU A 139 -0.37 -22.95 1.01
N ARG A 140 0.94 -22.76 1.20
CA ARG A 140 1.65 -23.14 2.43
C ARG A 140 1.03 -22.51 3.69
N LYS A 141 0.58 -21.25 3.60
CA LYS A 141 -0.10 -20.56 4.71
C LYS A 141 -1.52 -21.05 4.94
N VAL A 142 -2.25 -21.38 3.87
CA VAL A 142 -3.57 -22.00 3.97
C VAL A 142 -3.48 -23.33 4.71
N GLU A 143 -2.51 -24.19 4.34
CA GLU A 143 -2.24 -25.46 5.03
C GLU A 143 -1.80 -25.26 6.49
N ALA A 144 -0.92 -24.29 6.75
CA ALA A 144 -0.51 -23.94 8.10
C ALA A 144 -1.68 -23.43 8.96
N ARG A 145 -2.65 -22.71 8.38
CA ARG A 145 -3.88 -22.30 9.06
C ARG A 145 -4.84 -23.46 9.27
N ALA A 146 -5.03 -24.31 8.26
CA ALA A 146 -5.88 -25.50 8.35
C ALA A 146 -5.38 -26.46 9.45
N SER A 147 -4.08 -26.69 9.51
CA SER A 147 -3.46 -27.51 10.57
C SER A 147 -3.61 -26.88 11.96
N ARG A 148 -3.42 -25.57 12.11
CA ARG A 148 -3.68 -24.86 13.38
C ARG A 148 -5.16 -24.91 13.78
N GLN A 149 -6.06 -24.79 12.82
CA GLN A 149 -7.50 -24.86 13.07
C GLN A 149 -7.93 -26.27 13.48
N ALA A 150 -7.42 -27.30 12.81
CA ALA A 150 -7.63 -28.70 13.17
C ALA A 150 -7.08 -29.04 14.57
N ALA A 151 -5.91 -28.50 14.94
CA ALA A 151 -5.37 -28.64 16.28
C ALA A 151 -6.24 -27.92 17.33
N ARG A 152 -6.81 -26.76 16.97
CA ARG A 152 -7.72 -26.00 17.85
C ARG A 152 -9.05 -26.70 18.04
N THR A 153 -9.67 -27.26 17.00
CA THR A 153 -10.90 -28.05 17.10
C THR A 153 -10.68 -29.29 17.97
N ARG A 154 -9.59 -30.04 17.75
CA ARG A 154 -9.23 -31.19 18.59
C ARG A 154 -9.09 -30.83 20.08
N ARG A 155 -8.38 -29.74 20.40
CA ARG A 155 -8.29 -29.25 21.79
C ARG A 155 -9.65 -28.87 22.36
N ASN A 156 -10.54 -28.32 21.55
CA ASN A 156 -11.85 -27.87 22.00
C ASN A 156 -12.79 -29.08 22.25
N GLU A 157 -12.69 -30.13 21.43
CA GLU A 157 -13.41 -31.40 21.61
C GLU A 157 -12.94 -32.13 22.87
N GLU A 158 -11.61 -32.30 23.05
CA GLU A 158 -11.02 -32.92 24.25
C GLU A 158 -11.23 -32.07 25.53
N GLY A 159 -11.40 -30.75 25.38
CA GLY A 159 -11.75 -29.84 26.46
C GLY A 159 -13.23 -29.93 26.85
N GLY A 160 -14.10 -30.13 25.85
CA GLY A 160 -15.54 -30.33 26.03
C GLY A 160 -15.87 -31.68 26.71
N GLU A 161 -15.17 -32.75 26.37
CA GLU A 161 -15.39 -34.07 26.97
C GLU A 161 -14.97 -34.13 28.46
N ARG A 162 -13.91 -33.41 28.85
CA ARG A 162 -13.49 -33.30 30.27
C ARG A 162 -14.41 -32.41 31.11
N GLY A 163 -15.16 -31.50 30.48
CA GLY A 163 -16.21 -30.72 31.16
C GLY A 163 -17.48 -31.52 31.42
N ALA A 164 -17.78 -32.52 30.57
CA ALA A 164 -18.96 -33.37 30.71
C ALA A 164 -18.80 -34.52 31.73
N SER A 165 -17.56 -34.92 32.07
CA SER A 165 -17.29 -35.98 33.04
C SER A 165 -17.18 -35.52 34.50
N VAL A 166 -17.25 -34.21 34.77
CA VAL A 166 -17.29 -33.63 36.14
C VAL A 166 -18.70 -33.10 36.42
N SER A 167 -19.70 -33.96 36.26
CA SER A 167 -21.10 -33.69 36.63
C SER A 167 -21.79 -35.01 36.93
N LEU A 168 -21.31 -35.71 37.96
CA LEU A 168 -21.99 -36.82 38.64
C LEU A 168 -21.63 -36.75 40.13
#